data_AF-A0AAW5SHB4-F1
#
_entry.id   AF-A0AAW5SHB4-F1
#
_cell.length_a   1.000
_cell.length_b   1.000
_cell.length_c   1.000
_cell.angle_alpha   90.00
_cell.angle_beta   90.00
_cell.angle_gamma   90.00
#
_symmetry.space_group_name_H-M   'P 1'
#
loop_
_entity.id
_entity.type
_entity.pdbx_description
1 polymer ?
#
loop_
_entity_poly.entity_id
_entity_poly.type
_entity_poly.pdbx_seq_one_letter_code
_entity_poly.pdbx_strand_id
1 'polypeptide(L)'
;MTKNSFHKKNARALQAANPGLNFHDAMAALDRSAPPPPGHAWAHGQQLWVRTLAEETPVRCYLCGRTSSIVSFGDLAVDHGRVQMYCQHHQCDAREVEVIVVDDGTEATRKRSDVRILAHYPPVTDRPRWWDPDPRRTWAAGTPPHVRASGQRMPCLFCGALSCTVAPGDVAGDSGRIRMRCHHAACAVVEFEVLPMRDGGGSSERPDVAAIYALHPPRTTRGEMHGPIEIIPLVDPDPPSDETVLQYRRSGPVPWE
;
A
#
# COMPACT_ATOMS: atom_id res chain seq x y z
N MET A 1 14.47 -15.07 -9.02
CA MET A 1 13.44 -15.14 -10.09
C MET A 1 12.60 -16.40 -9.91
N THR A 2 11.26 -16.30 -9.78
CA THR A 2 10.24 -17.27 -10.28
C THR A 2 9.01 -17.54 -9.38
N LYS A 3 8.63 -16.70 -8.39
CA LYS A 3 7.32 -16.91 -7.73
C LYS A 3 6.14 -16.41 -8.56
N ASN A 4 6.33 -15.34 -9.34
CA ASN A 4 5.36 -14.93 -10.36
C ASN A 4 5.17 -16.00 -11.47
N SER A 5 6.15 -16.91 -11.62
CA SER A 5 6.00 -18.07 -12.51
C SER A 5 5.02 -19.11 -11.94
N PHE A 6 4.92 -19.25 -10.61
CA PHE A 6 4.15 -20.30 -9.96
C PHE A 6 2.64 -20.05 -10.04
N HIS A 7 2.17 -18.84 -9.72
CA HIS A 7 0.75 -18.50 -9.88
C HIS A 7 0.31 -18.55 -11.35
N LYS A 8 1.14 -18.03 -12.27
CA LYS A 8 0.87 -18.14 -13.71
C LYS A 8 0.88 -19.58 -14.20
N LYS A 9 1.78 -20.42 -13.69
CA LYS A 9 1.83 -21.86 -13.99
C LYS A 9 0.58 -22.58 -13.48
N ASN A 10 0.15 -22.31 -12.26
CA ASN A 10 -1.06 -22.89 -11.69
C ASN A 10 -2.31 -22.40 -12.42
N ALA A 11 -2.38 -21.13 -12.81
CA ALA A 11 -3.49 -20.61 -13.59
C ALA A 11 -3.54 -21.22 -14.99
N ARG A 12 -2.37 -21.45 -15.63
CA ARG A 12 -2.28 -22.21 -16.88
C ARG A 12 -2.70 -23.66 -16.70
N ALA A 13 -2.35 -24.31 -15.59
CA ALA A 13 -2.78 -25.67 -15.28
C ALA A 13 -4.30 -25.75 -15.06
N LEU A 14 -4.86 -24.79 -14.32
CA LEU A 14 -6.31 -24.69 -14.09
C LEU A 14 -7.06 -24.41 -15.40
N GLN A 15 -6.53 -23.55 -16.26
CA GLN A 15 -7.04 -23.29 -17.60
C GLN A 15 -6.99 -24.54 -18.48
N ALA A 16 -5.88 -25.29 -18.46
CA ALA A 16 -5.76 -26.54 -19.20
C ALA A 16 -6.76 -27.61 -18.74
N ALA A 17 -7.08 -27.63 -17.44
CA ALA A 17 -8.07 -28.54 -16.86
C ALA A 17 -9.53 -28.10 -17.11
N ASN A 18 -9.79 -26.86 -17.53
CA ASN A 18 -11.13 -26.30 -17.71
C ASN A 18 -11.27 -25.60 -19.07
N PRO A 19 -11.58 -26.34 -20.16
CA PRO A 19 -11.77 -25.77 -21.49
C PRO A 19 -12.84 -24.67 -21.48
N GLY A 20 -12.48 -23.47 -21.93
CA GLY A 20 -13.34 -22.28 -21.93
C GLY A 20 -13.08 -21.29 -20.79
N LEU A 21 -12.33 -21.68 -19.76
CA LEU A 21 -11.85 -20.77 -18.73
C LEU A 21 -10.69 -19.93 -19.29
N ASN A 22 -10.87 -18.62 -19.39
CA ASN A 22 -9.75 -17.76 -19.79
C ASN A 22 -8.73 -17.64 -18.65
N PHE A 23 -7.50 -17.24 -19.00
CA PHE A 23 -6.39 -17.19 -18.06
C PHE A 23 -6.64 -16.23 -16.87
N HIS A 24 -7.38 -15.15 -17.08
CA HIS A 24 -7.72 -14.19 -16.03
C HIS A 24 -8.72 -14.77 -15.03
N ASP A 25 -9.73 -15.50 -15.51
CA ASP A 25 -10.69 -16.20 -14.64
C ASP A 25 -10.03 -17.35 -13.88
N ALA A 26 -9.07 -18.03 -14.50
CA ALA A 26 -8.25 -19.04 -13.82
C ALA A 26 -7.39 -18.42 -12.69
N MET A 27 -6.74 -17.28 -12.94
CA MET A 27 -6.03 -16.52 -11.89
C MET A 27 -6.99 -16.11 -10.76
N ALA A 28 -8.17 -15.59 -11.12
CA ALA A 28 -9.20 -15.18 -10.15
C ALA A 28 -9.72 -16.34 -9.28
N ALA A 29 -9.82 -17.54 -9.83
CA ALA A 29 -10.26 -18.73 -9.12
C ALA A 29 -9.21 -19.22 -8.10
N LEU A 30 -7.92 -19.15 -8.44
CA LEU A 30 -6.81 -19.46 -7.53
C LEU A 30 -6.73 -18.47 -6.36
N ASP A 31 -7.00 -17.18 -6.62
CA ASP A 31 -7.02 -16.15 -5.58
C ASP A 31 -8.09 -16.37 -4.50
N ARG A 32 -9.16 -17.11 -4.83
CA ARG A 32 -10.26 -17.43 -3.91
C ARG A 32 -10.05 -18.72 -3.11
N SER A 33 -9.12 -19.58 -3.53
CA SER A 33 -8.98 -20.95 -3.02
C SER A 33 -7.79 -21.15 -2.08
N ALA A 34 -6.89 -20.18 -1.95
CA ALA A 34 -5.82 -20.23 -0.97
C ALA A 34 -6.34 -19.91 0.45
N PRO A 35 -6.22 -20.83 1.43
CA PRO A 35 -6.52 -20.51 2.81
C PRO A 35 -5.53 -19.45 3.33
N PRO A 36 -6.01 -18.42 4.06
CA PRO A 36 -5.11 -17.44 4.66
C PRO A 36 -4.21 -18.16 5.68
N PRO A 37 -2.92 -17.80 5.77
CA PRO A 37 -2.07 -18.33 6.82
C PRO A 37 -2.62 -17.93 8.19
N PRO A 38 -2.38 -18.75 9.23
CA PRO A 38 -2.77 -18.39 10.59
C PRO A 38 -2.09 -17.06 10.95
N GLY A 39 -2.90 -16.11 11.43
CA GLY A 39 -2.36 -14.85 11.94
C GLY A 39 -1.49 -15.10 13.15
N HIS A 40 -0.48 -14.26 13.36
CA HIS A 40 0.33 -14.27 14.57
C HIS A 40 0.02 -13.07 15.45
N ALA A 41 0.52 -13.08 16.69
CA ALA A 41 0.47 -11.89 17.52
C ALA A 41 1.45 -10.85 16.98
N TRP A 42 0.98 -9.64 16.73
CA TRP A 42 1.85 -8.52 16.30
C TRP A 42 1.75 -7.40 17.32
N ALA A 43 2.89 -6.87 17.74
CA ALA A 43 3.03 -5.77 18.67
C ALA A 43 3.90 -4.65 18.07
N HIS A 44 3.77 -3.43 18.60
CA HIS A 44 4.55 -2.29 18.17
C HIS A 44 6.06 -2.61 18.16
N GLY A 45 6.73 -2.26 17.06
CA GLY A 45 8.15 -2.50 16.88
C GLY A 45 8.52 -3.91 16.42
N GLN A 46 7.55 -4.80 16.17
CA GLN A 46 7.80 -6.09 15.54
C GLN A 46 7.77 -6.00 14.01
N GLN A 47 8.52 -6.89 13.37
CA GLN A 47 8.48 -7.08 11.93
C GLN A 47 7.06 -7.37 11.46
N LEU A 48 6.63 -6.70 10.39
CA LEU A 48 5.32 -6.92 9.80
C LEU A 48 5.25 -8.31 9.15
N TRP A 49 4.12 -8.99 9.32
CA TRP A 49 3.85 -10.28 8.68
C TRP A 49 4.18 -10.28 7.19
N VAL A 50 3.76 -9.25 6.46
CA VAL A 50 3.95 -9.20 5.00
C VAL A 50 5.43 -9.21 4.61
N ARG A 51 6.32 -8.71 5.48
CA ARG A 51 7.77 -8.72 5.28
C ARG A 51 8.44 -10.04 5.70
N THR A 52 7.72 -10.94 6.38
CA THR A 52 8.21 -12.30 6.68
C THR A 52 8.00 -13.25 5.51
N LEU A 53 7.15 -12.87 4.55
CA LEU A 53 6.95 -13.60 3.31
C LEU A 53 8.15 -13.37 2.39
N ALA A 54 8.41 -14.31 1.48
CA ALA A 54 9.38 -14.02 0.41
C ALA A 54 8.89 -12.83 -0.44
N GLU A 55 9.81 -12.00 -0.91
CA GLU A 55 9.56 -10.71 -1.59
C GLU A 55 8.45 -10.73 -2.66
N GLU A 56 8.41 -11.78 -3.49
CA GLU A 56 7.43 -11.91 -4.58
C GLU A 56 6.12 -12.63 -4.16
N THR A 57 5.89 -12.86 -2.87
CA THR A 57 4.68 -13.55 -2.39
C THR A 57 3.50 -12.58 -2.43
N PRO A 58 2.51 -12.81 -3.31
CA PRO A 58 1.41 -11.87 -3.43
C PRO A 58 0.43 -12.03 -2.27
N VAL A 59 -0.08 -10.90 -1.80
CA VAL A 59 -1.20 -10.79 -0.88
C VAL A 59 -2.35 -10.05 -1.56
N ARG A 60 -3.54 -10.13 -0.95
CA ARG A 60 -4.74 -9.50 -1.51
C ARG A 60 -4.63 -7.97 -1.46
N CYS A 61 -4.74 -7.33 -2.62
CA CYS A 61 -4.78 -5.87 -2.74
C CYS A 61 -6.08 -5.32 -2.16
N TYR A 62 -5.99 -4.30 -1.31
CA TYR A 62 -7.17 -3.64 -0.74
C TYR A 62 -8.03 -2.91 -1.80
N LEU A 63 -7.43 -2.54 -2.94
CA LEU A 63 -8.08 -1.67 -3.91
C LEU A 63 -8.79 -2.49 -4.98
N CYS A 64 -8.12 -3.47 -5.61
CA CYS A 64 -8.74 -4.32 -6.62
C CYS A 64 -9.23 -5.69 -6.13
N GLY A 65 -8.88 -6.09 -4.91
CA GLY A 65 -9.28 -7.38 -4.34
C GLY A 65 -8.54 -8.61 -4.91
N ARG A 66 -7.61 -8.42 -5.85
CA ARG A 66 -6.81 -9.51 -6.45
C ARG A 66 -5.61 -9.85 -5.57
N THR A 67 -5.18 -11.11 -5.56
CA THR A 67 -3.98 -11.55 -4.84
C THR A 67 -2.76 -11.28 -5.70
N SER A 68 -2.36 -10.01 -5.71
CA SER A 68 -1.34 -9.48 -6.62
C SER A 68 -0.50 -8.36 -5.99
N SER A 69 -0.74 -8.02 -4.73
CA SER A 69 0.01 -7.01 -4.02
C SER A 69 1.25 -7.63 -3.41
N ILE A 70 2.42 -7.06 -3.64
CA ILE A 70 3.68 -7.48 -3.01
C ILE A 70 4.26 -6.31 -2.21
N VAL A 71 5.26 -6.56 -1.36
CA VAL A 71 6.04 -5.46 -0.76
C VAL A 71 6.75 -4.72 -1.90
N SER A 72 6.68 -3.39 -1.87
CA SER A 72 7.33 -2.54 -2.86
C SER A 72 8.85 -2.61 -2.72
N PHE A 73 9.58 -2.41 -3.82
CA PHE A 73 11.04 -2.29 -3.77
C PHE A 73 11.51 -1.06 -2.97
N GLY A 74 10.69 0.01 -2.93
CA GLY A 74 10.95 1.21 -2.13
C GLY A 74 10.48 1.10 -0.67
N ASP A 75 10.03 -0.07 -0.22
CA ASP A 75 9.61 -0.26 1.17
C ASP A 75 10.80 -0.13 2.13
N LEU A 76 10.56 0.56 3.24
CA LEU A 76 11.57 0.77 4.28
C LEU A 76 11.41 -0.32 5.35
N ALA A 77 12.20 -1.40 5.24
CA ALA A 77 12.03 -2.61 6.04
C ALA A 77 12.03 -2.38 7.57
N VAL A 78 12.78 -1.37 8.03
CA VAL A 78 12.90 -0.97 9.44
C VAL A 78 11.69 -0.17 9.97
N ASP A 79 10.80 0.31 9.11
CA ASP A 79 9.63 1.07 9.53
C ASP A 79 8.48 0.16 9.94
N HIS A 80 8.35 -0.11 11.25
CA HIS A 80 7.31 -1.01 11.74
C HIS A 80 5.89 -0.39 11.80
N GLY A 81 5.76 0.91 11.53
CA GLY A 81 4.47 1.61 11.50
C GLY A 81 3.89 1.81 10.10
N ARG A 82 4.63 1.46 9.05
CA ARG A 82 4.25 1.72 7.66
C ARG A 82 4.86 0.69 6.72
N VAL A 83 4.10 0.26 5.72
CA VAL A 83 4.61 -0.58 4.63
C VAL A 83 4.17 -0.05 3.28
N GLN A 84 5.12 -0.01 2.34
CA GLN A 84 4.83 0.30 0.95
C GLN A 84 4.54 -0.99 0.18
N MET A 85 3.39 -1.04 -0.48
CA MET A 85 2.92 -2.18 -1.25
C MET A 85 2.84 -1.83 -2.74
N TYR A 86 3.13 -2.79 -3.59
CA TYR A 86 3.00 -2.68 -5.04
C TYR A 86 2.00 -3.67 -5.62
N CYS A 87 0.98 -3.20 -6.34
CA CYS A 87 0.02 -4.09 -7.00
C CYS A 87 0.46 -4.43 -8.43
N GLN A 88 0.73 -5.71 -8.68
CA GLN A 88 1.16 -6.21 -9.99
C GLN A 88 -0.01 -6.50 -10.95
N HIS A 89 -1.26 -6.30 -10.53
CA HIS A 89 -2.41 -6.55 -11.39
C HIS A 89 -2.54 -5.44 -12.44
N HIS A 90 -2.32 -5.79 -13.71
CA HIS A 90 -2.36 -4.85 -14.83
C HIS A 90 -3.63 -3.98 -14.90
N GLN A 91 -4.80 -4.51 -14.50
CA GLN A 91 -6.10 -3.80 -14.47
C GLN A 91 -6.42 -3.13 -13.12
N CYS A 92 -5.44 -2.98 -12.25
CA CYS A 92 -5.56 -2.17 -11.04
C CYS A 92 -4.68 -0.94 -11.22
N ASP A 93 -5.27 0.24 -11.17
CA ASP A 93 -4.51 1.47 -11.37
C ASP A 93 -3.54 1.77 -10.23
N ALA A 94 -3.88 1.36 -9.00
CA ALA A 94 -3.03 1.56 -7.85
C ALA A 94 -1.77 0.73 -7.96
N ARG A 95 -0.68 1.37 -8.38
CA ARG A 95 0.64 0.76 -8.50
C ARG A 95 1.34 0.75 -7.16
N GLU A 96 1.41 1.89 -6.50
CA GLU A 96 2.06 2.03 -5.20
C GLU A 96 1.05 2.47 -4.16
N VAL A 97 1.06 1.79 -3.02
CA VAL A 97 0.12 2.00 -1.93
C VAL A 97 0.90 2.02 -0.63
N GLU A 98 0.73 3.06 0.17
CA GLU A 98 1.24 3.13 1.53
C GLU A 98 0.17 2.64 2.49
N VAL A 99 0.58 1.76 3.40
CA VAL A 99 -0.28 1.25 4.48
C VAL A 99 0.32 1.68 5.79
N ILE A 100 -0.31 2.66 6.45
CA ILE A 100 0.23 3.40 7.59
C ILE A 100 -0.64 3.11 8.82
N VAL A 101 -0.03 2.62 9.91
CA VAL A 101 -0.73 2.47 11.19
C VAL A 101 -1.06 3.86 11.74
N VAL A 102 -2.33 4.12 12.01
CA VAL A 102 -2.78 5.40 12.58
C VAL A 102 -3.25 5.26 14.02
N ASP A 103 -3.58 4.05 14.46
CA ASP A 103 -3.88 3.74 15.86
C ASP A 103 -3.44 2.32 16.22
N ASP A 104 -2.59 2.22 17.22
CA ASP A 104 -2.20 0.99 17.91
C ASP A 104 -2.32 1.14 19.44
N GLY A 105 -3.04 2.18 19.89
CA GLY A 105 -3.17 2.53 21.31
C GLY A 105 -1.95 3.24 21.90
N THR A 106 -0.88 3.50 21.12
CA THR A 106 0.34 4.16 21.62
C THR A 106 0.38 5.64 21.26
N GLU A 107 1.01 6.44 22.13
CA GLU A 107 1.29 7.85 21.84
C GLU A 107 2.38 8.00 20.76
N ALA A 108 3.31 7.03 20.68
CA ALA A 108 4.39 7.03 19.70
C ALA A 108 3.83 7.05 18.26
N THR A 109 2.84 6.21 17.96
CA THR A 109 2.17 6.18 16.66
C THR A 109 1.46 7.50 16.36
N ARG A 110 0.71 8.07 17.33
CA ARG A 110 0.00 9.34 17.14
C ARG A 110 0.92 10.53 16.88
N LYS A 111 2.15 10.50 17.40
CA LYS A 111 3.16 11.55 17.23
C LYS A 111 3.93 11.47 15.91
N ARG A 112 3.83 10.36 15.15
CA ARG A 112 4.53 10.23 13.88
C ARG A 112 4.10 11.31 12.89
N SER A 113 5.05 11.90 12.16
CA SER A 113 4.79 12.93 11.16
C SER A 113 3.83 12.45 10.06
N ASP A 114 3.99 11.20 9.58
CA ASP A 114 3.06 10.63 8.59
C ASP A 114 1.63 10.49 9.13
N VAL A 115 1.46 10.04 10.37
CA VAL A 115 0.14 9.97 11.04
C VAL A 115 -0.46 11.37 11.26
N ARG A 116 0.37 12.34 11.65
CA ARG A 116 -0.06 13.74 11.81
C ARG A 116 -0.53 14.35 10.49
N ILE A 117 0.13 14.03 9.38
CA ILE A 117 -0.28 14.45 8.02
C ILE A 117 -1.65 13.88 7.67
N LEU A 118 -1.85 12.59 7.89
CA LEU A 118 -3.14 11.95 7.65
C LEU A 118 -4.24 12.56 8.54
N ALA A 119 -3.94 12.90 9.78
CA ALA A 119 -4.89 13.55 10.68
C ALA A 119 -5.20 15.01 10.28
N HIS A 120 -4.22 15.73 9.72
CA HIS A 120 -4.36 17.13 9.32
C HIS A 120 -5.18 17.30 8.03
N TYR A 121 -4.89 16.49 7.01
CA TYR A 121 -5.59 16.58 5.74
C TYR A 121 -6.88 15.75 5.76
N PRO A 122 -8.06 16.37 5.54
CA PRO A 122 -9.32 15.65 5.53
C PRO A 122 -9.43 14.72 4.31
N PRO A 123 -10.32 13.71 4.36
CA PRO A 123 -10.60 12.86 3.20
C PRO A 123 -11.10 13.68 2.00
N VAL A 124 -10.63 13.33 0.80
CA VAL A 124 -10.92 14.01 -0.47
C VAL A 124 -12.02 13.27 -1.21
N THR A 125 -13.25 13.83 -1.22
CA THR A 125 -14.45 13.17 -1.76
C THR A 125 -14.83 13.60 -3.17
N ASP A 126 -14.25 14.69 -3.68
CA ASP A 126 -14.54 15.31 -4.98
C ASP A 126 -13.60 14.83 -6.10
N ARG A 127 -12.94 13.69 -5.88
CA ARG A 127 -11.98 13.14 -6.83
C ARG A 127 -12.65 12.79 -8.16
N PRO A 128 -12.15 13.31 -9.31
CA PRO A 128 -12.66 12.94 -10.61
C PRO A 128 -12.62 11.43 -10.82
N ARG A 129 -13.76 10.86 -11.21
CA ARG A 129 -13.81 9.46 -11.60
C ARG A 129 -13.22 9.32 -12.99
N TRP A 130 -12.10 8.61 -13.09
CA TRP A 130 -11.58 8.24 -14.39
C TRP A 130 -12.46 7.12 -14.94
N TRP A 131 -13.36 7.48 -15.86
CA TRP A 131 -14.22 6.51 -16.54
C TRP A 131 -13.38 5.77 -17.57
N ASP A 132 -13.01 4.52 -17.26
CA ASP A 132 -12.58 3.58 -18.29
C ASP A 132 -13.77 2.64 -18.61
N PRO A 133 -14.22 2.56 -19.87
CA PRO A 133 -15.26 1.63 -20.28
C PRO A 133 -14.84 0.16 -20.23
N ASP A 134 -13.57 -0.19 -19.98
CA ASP A 134 -13.13 -1.59 -19.88
C ASP A 134 -13.75 -2.27 -18.65
N PRO A 135 -14.73 -3.19 -18.84
CA PRO A 135 -15.39 -3.89 -17.74
C PRO A 135 -14.45 -4.82 -16.99
N ARG A 136 -13.22 -5.03 -17.49
CA ARG A 136 -12.19 -5.83 -16.84
C ARG A 136 -11.36 -5.03 -15.84
N ARG A 137 -11.48 -3.70 -15.79
CA ARG A 137 -10.80 -2.91 -14.74
C ARG A 137 -11.28 -3.36 -13.36
N THR A 138 -10.33 -3.81 -12.56
CA THR A 138 -10.59 -4.34 -11.22
C THR A 138 -10.60 -3.27 -10.15
N TRP A 139 -9.92 -2.14 -10.40
CA TRP A 139 -10.07 -0.89 -9.67
C TRP A 139 -9.44 0.26 -10.47
N ALA A 140 -10.09 1.41 -10.49
CA ALA A 140 -9.60 2.62 -11.15
C ALA A 140 -9.67 3.85 -10.22
N ALA A 141 -8.82 4.85 -10.47
CA ALA A 141 -8.83 6.09 -9.72
C ALA A 141 -10.22 6.76 -9.73
N GLY A 142 -10.71 7.17 -8.55
CA GLY A 142 -12.05 7.75 -8.41
C GLY A 142 -13.18 6.71 -8.29
N THR A 143 -12.88 5.41 -8.31
CA THR A 143 -13.87 4.34 -8.06
C THR A 143 -13.77 3.76 -6.65
N PRO A 144 -14.88 3.26 -6.06
CA PRO A 144 -14.83 2.64 -4.74
C PRO A 144 -13.85 1.46 -4.68
N PRO A 145 -12.92 1.43 -3.71
CA PRO A 145 -12.04 0.29 -3.47
C PRO A 145 -12.80 -1.01 -3.17
N HIS A 146 -12.22 -2.14 -3.56
CA HIS A 146 -12.80 -3.47 -3.38
C HIS A 146 -13.21 -3.74 -1.93
N VAL A 147 -12.38 -3.33 -0.95
CA VAL A 147 -12.70 -3.50 0.48
C VAL A 147 -14.01 -2.84 0.92
N ARG A 148 -14.44 -1.77 0.24
CA ARG A 148 -15.72 -1.11 0.50
C ARG A 148 -16.87 -1.84 -0.19
N ALA A 149 -16.64 -2.38 -1.39
CA ALA A 149 -17.68 -2.97 -2.21
C ALA A 149 -17.98 -4.45 -1.87
N SER A 150 -17.01 -5.21 -1.39
CA SER A 150 -17.13 -6.67 -1.32
C SER A 150 -17.75 -7.20 -0.02
N GLY A 151 -17.70 -6.43 1.07
CA GLY A 151 -18.04 -6.92 2.41
C GLY A 151 -17.11 -8.03 2.93
N GLN A 152 -16.05 -8.38 2.19
CA GLN A 152 -15.13 -9.44 2.56
C GLN A 152 -14.07 -8.93 3.53
N ARG A 153 -13.67 -9.80 4.47
CA ARG A 153 -12.49 -9.57 5.31
C ARG A 153 -11.23 -9.67 4.47
N MET A 154 -10.24 -8.86 4.83
CA MET A 154 -8.97 -8.77 4.14
C MET A 154 -7.82 -9.19 5.05
N PRO A 155 -6.70 -9.68 4.49
CA PRO A 155 -5.53 -10.01 5.29
C PRO A 155 -4.98 -8.74 5.93
N CYS A 156 -4.59 -8.82 7.20
CA CYS A 156 -3.84 -7.78 7.88
C CYS A 156 -2.37 -7.87 7.44
N LEU A 157 -1.79 -6.79 6.90
CA LEU A 157 -0.38 -6.80 6.51
C LEU A 157 0.59 -6.88 7.71
N PHE A 158 0.09 -6.60 8.91
CA PHE A 158 0.87 -6.58 10.15
C PHE A 158 0.89 -7.96 10.82
N CYS A 159 -0.27 -8.58 11.04
CA CYS A 159 -0.36 -9.87 11.73
C CYS A 159 -0.67 -11.08 10.84
N GLY A 160 -1.05 -10.87 9.57
CA GLY A 160 -1.42 -11.93 8.62
C GLY A 160 -2.83 -12.49 8.73
N ALA A 161 -3.56 -12.20 9.82
CA ALA A 161 -4.92 -12.70 10.00
C ALA A 161 -5.89 -12.11 8.96
N LEU A 162 -6.78 -12.95 8.40
CA LEU A 162 -7.92 -12.53 7.57
C LEU A 162 -9.00 -11.89 8.44
N SER A 163 -8.73 -10.68 8.91
CA SER A 163 -9.48 -10.02 9.98
C SER A 163 -9.76 -8.55 9.72
N CYS A 164 -9.21 -7.97 8.66
CA CYS A 164 -9.37 -6.54 8.40
C CYS A 164 -10.70 -6.23 7.72
N THR A 165 -11.39 -5.21 8.20
CA THR A 165 -12.57 -4.62 7.55
C THR A 165 -12.38 -3.11 7.43
N VAL A 166 -13.24 -2.45 6.66
CA VAL A 166 -13.35 -0.99 6.68
C VAL A 166 -13.66 -0.53 8.12
N ALA A 167 -12.99 0.51 8.59
CA ALA A 167 -13.17 1.05 9.93
C ALA A 167 -14.46 1.88 10.02
N PRO A 168 -15.11 1.98 11.20
CA PRO A 168 -16.34 2.78 11.35
C PRO A 168 -16.19 4.27 10.98
N GLY A 169 -14.99 4.83 11.11
CA GLY A 169 -14.68 6.22 10.75
C GLY A 169 -14.18 6.42 9.31
N ASP A 170 -14.25 5.41 8.45
CA ASP A 170 -13.90 5.54 7.04
C ASP A 170 -14.88 6.45 6.29
N VAL A 171 -14.36 7.27 5.37
CA VAL A 171 -15.18 8.14 4.52
C VAL A 171 -15.35 7.48 3.16
N ALA A 172 -16.51 6.87 2.93
CA ALA A 172 -16.80 6.08 1.73
C ALA A 172 -16.55 6.84 0.41
N GLY A 173 -16.78 8.16 0.40
CA GLY A 173 -16.57 9.04 -0.76
C GLY A 173 -15.10 9.25 -1.14
N ASP A 174 -14.15 9.05 -0.23
CA ASP A 174 -12.73 9.19 -0.54
C ASP A 174 -12.17 7.92 -1.18
N SER A 175 -12.29 7.82 -2.50
CA SER A 175 -11.78 6.68 -3.27
C SER A 175 -10.26 6.50 -3.22
N GLY A 176 -9.50 7.50 -2.75
CA GLY A 176 -8.04 7.49 -2.68
C GLY A 176 -7.49 7.34 -1.26
N ARG A 177 -8.32 7.08 -0.25
CA ARG A 177 -7.84 6.83 1.12
C ARG A 177 -8.84 5.97 1.84
N ILE A 178 -8.38 4.89 2.46
CA ILE A 178 -9.25 3.92 3.12
C ILE A 178 -8.79 3.73 4.55
N ARG A 179 -9.69 3.92 5.50
CA ARG A 179 -9.43 3.56 6.90
C ARG A 179 -9.89 2.14 7.16
N MET A 180 -8.98 1.30 7.63
CA MET A 180 -9.19 -0.11 7.89
C MET A 180 -8.96 -0.40 9.38
N ARG A 181 -9.63 -1.43 9.90
CA ARG A 181 -9.48 -1.93 11.26
C ARG A 181 -9.13 -3.40 11.23
N CYS A 182 -8.18 -3.83 12.06
CA CYS A 182 -7.91 -5.24 12.31
C CYS A 182 -8.73 -5.72 13.51
N HIS A 183 -9.42 -6.85 13.38
CA HIS A 183 -10.22 -7.45 14.47
C HIS A 183 -9.50 -8.63 15.15
N HIS A 184 -8.24 -8.90 14.80
CA HIS A 184 -7.49 -9.97 15.43
C HIS A 184 -7.02 -9.52 16.82
N ALA A 185 -7.53 -10.14 17.88
CA ALA A 185 -7.27 -9.72 19.26
C ALA A 185 -5.78 -9.72 19.66
N ALA A 186 -4.94 -10.50 18.98
CA ALA A 186 -3.49 -10.53 19.23
C ALA A 186 -2.70 -9.54 18.35
N CYS A 187 -3.37 -8.74 17.52
CA CYS A 187 -2.75 -7.70 16.71
C CYS A 187 -2.94 -6.34 17.40
N ALA A 188 -1.84 -5.67 17.73
CA ALA A 188 -1.87 -4.35 18.35
C ALA A 188 -2.39 -3.25 17.41
N VAL A 189 -2.36 -3.46 16.09
CA VAL A 189 -2.94 -2.51 15.13
C VAL A 189 -4.45 -2.44 15.33
N VAL A 190 -4.93 -1.30 15.81
CA VAL A 190 -6.36 -1.00 15.92
C VAL A 190 -6.83 -0.51 14.56
N GLU A 191 -6.21 0.53 14.03
CA GLU A 191 -6.57 1.14 12.75
C GLU A 191 -5.35 1.52 11.93
N PHE A 192 -5.49 1.41 10.62
CA PHE A 192 -4.49 1.78 9.65
C PHE A 192 -5.16 2.39 8.42
N GLU A 193 -4.41 3.18 7.68
CA GLU A 193 -4.86 3.80 6.45
C GLU A 193 -4.14 3.24 5.25
N VAL A 194 -4.89 3.10 4.17
CA VAL A 194 -4.42 2.63 2.87
C VAL A 194 -4.52 3.81 1.90
N LEU A 195 -3.37 4.27 1.41
CA LEU A 195 -3.22 5.46 0.58
C LEU A 195 -2.50 5.09 -0.73
N PRO A 196 -3.17 5.07 -1.89
CA PRO A 196 -2.51 4.94 -3.18
C PRO A 196 -1.67 6.19 -3.46
N MET A 197 -0.36 6.00 -3.55
CA MET A 197 0.61 7.06 -3.86
C MET A 197 0.77 7.26 -5.37
N ARG A 198 0.56 6.18 -6.13
CA ARG A 198 0.60 6.21 -7.59
C ARG A 198 -0.52 5.38 -8.16
N ASP A 199 -1.47 6.04 -8.82
CA ASP A 199 -2.65 5.41 -9.40
C ASP A 199 -3.05 5.93 -10.79
N GLY A 200 -2.15 6.62 -11.50
CA GLY A 200 -2.40 7.10 -12.86
C GLY A 200 -3.51 8.14 -13.01
N GLY A 201 -4.21 8.52 -11.93
CA GLY A 201 -5.34 9.44 -11.92
C GLY A 201 -5.18 10.58 -10.92
N GLY A 202 -3.96 11.15 -10.81
CA GLY A 202 -3.70 12.35 -10.01
C GLY A 202 -3.57 12.12 -8.50
N SER A 203 -3.25 10.92 -8.03
CA SER A 203 -2.95 10.68 -6.59
C SER A 203 -1.91 11.67 -6.05
N SER A 204 -0.87 11.99 -6.83
CA SER A 204 0.17 12.96 -6.47
C SER A 204 -0.33 14.39 -6.27
N GLU A 205 -1.49 14.74 -6.82
CA GLU A 205 -2.09 16.08 -6.66
C GLU A 205 -2.87 16.20 -5.35
N ARG A 206 -3.10 15.09 -4.65
CA ARG A 206 -3.78 15.14 -3.35
C ARG A 206 -2.85 15.75 -2.30
N PRO A 207 -3.33 16.69 -1.47
CA PRO A 207 -2.51 17.32 -0.43
C PRO A 207 -1.93 16.35 0.59
N ASP A 208 -2.67 15.31 0.98
CA ASP A 208 -2.19 14.26 1.89
C ASP A 208 -1.04 13.46 1.27
N VAL A 209 -1.18 13.01 0.02
CA VAL A 209 -0.13 12.30 -0.72
C VAL A 209 1.10 13.17 -0.93
N ALA A 210 0.93 14.42 -1.35
CA ALA A 210 2.02 15.37 -1.54
C ALA A 210 2.80 15.63 -0.24
N ALA A 211 2.10 15.80 0.88
CA ALA A 211 2.71 15.97 2.19
C ALA A 211 3.44 14.69 2.66
N ILE A 212 2.88 13.51 2.44
CA ILE A 212 3.56 12.24 2.75
C ILE A 212 4.82 12.07 1.90
N TYR A 213 4.80 12.46 0.61
CA TYR A 213 5.99 12.48 -0.24
C TYR A 213 7.04 13.48 0.24
N ALA A 214 6.62 14.61 0.82
CA ALA A 214 7.52 15.62 1.38
C ALA A 214 8.26 15.15 2.64
N LEU A 215 7.83 14.05 3.28
CA LEU A 215 8.59 13.37 4.34
C LEU A 215 9.75 12.54 3.77
N HIS A 216 10.50 13.13 2.85
CA HIS A 216 11.75 12.57 2.33
C HIS A 216 12.88 13.54 2.70
N PRO A 217 13.98 13.04 3.25
CA PRO A 217 15.13 13.87 3.54
C PRO A 217 15.55 14.62 2.27
N PRO A 218 15.91 15.92 2.37
CA PRO A 218 16.43 16.65 1.22
C PRO A 218 17.66 15.94 0.69
N ARG A 219 17.78 15.87 -0.65
CA ARG A 219 19.00 15.36 -1.28
C ARG A 219 20.16 16.22 -0.81
N THR A 220 21.22 15.60 -0.34
CA THR A 220 22.46 16.32 -0.06
C THR A 220 23.03 16.78 -1.40
N THR A 221 22.77 18.03 -1.77
CA THR A 221 23.46 18.70 -2.87
C THR A 221 24.91 18.90 -2.47
N ARG A 222 25.74 17.88 -2.68
CA ARG A 222 27.18 18.03 -2.58
C ARG A 222 27.66 18.83 -3.79
N GLY A 223 27.88 20.12 -3.54
CA GLY A 223 28.60 21.03 -4.41
C GLY A 223 27.71 21.76 -5.41
N GLU A 224 27.69 23.08 -5.31
CA GLU A 224 27.46 23.94 -6.47
C GLU A 224 28.45 23.50 -7.57
N MET A 225 27.98 22.72 -8.55
CA MET A 225 28.75 22.51 -9.77
C MET A 225 28.70 23.82 -10.56
N HIS A 226 29.61 24.73 -10.24
CA HIS A 226 29.83 25.96 -11.00
C HIS A 226 30.32 25.60 -12.41
N GLY A 227 29.38 25.56 -13.35
CA GLY A 227 29.62 25.33 -14.77
C GLY A 227 28.34 25.64 -15.57
N PRO A 228 28.43 25.87 -16.90
CA PRO A 228 27.28 26.23 -17.73
C PRO A 228 26.26 25.09 -17.94
N ILE A 229 26.53 23.90 -17.40
CA ILE A 229 25.69 22.70 -17.54
C ILE A 229 25.48 22.10 -16.16
N GLU A 230 24.24 22.08 -15.70
CA GLU A 230 23.82 21.38 -14.50
C GLU A 230 23.73 19.88 -14.81
N ILE A 231 24.69 19.09 -14.30
CA ILE A 231 24.62 17.63 -14.38
C ILE A 231 23.86 17.14 -13.16
N ILE A 232 22.58 16.80 -13.34
CA ILE A 232 21.76 16.17 -12.32
C ILE A 232 21.95 14.64 -12.45
N PRO A 233 22.61 13.97 -11.49
CA PRO A 233 22.76 12.52 -11.56
C PRO A 233 21.39 11.83 -11.47
N LEU A 234 21.17 10.85 -12.35
CA LEU A 234 19.90 10.08 -12.41
C LEU A 234 19.68 9.23 -11.15
N VAL A 235 20.77 8.88 -10.45
CA VAL A 235 20.79 8.17 -9.18
C VAL A 235 21.53 9.05 -8.19
N ASP A 236 20.92 9.31 -7.03
CA ASP A 236 21.57 10.05 -5.96
C ASP A 236 22.83 9.28 -5.54
N PRO A 237 24.04 9.85 -5.65
CA PRO A 237 25.26 9.16 -5.26
C PRO A 237 25.33 8.92 -3.74
N ASP A 238 24.63 9.74 -2.95
CA ASP A 238 24.63 9.71 -1.49
C ASP A 238 23.17 9.68 -0.98
N PRO A 239 22.39 8.62 -1.26
CA PRO A 239 20.99 8.55 -0.83
C PRO A 239 20.92 8.57 0.70
N PRO A 240 19.87 9.18 1.30
CA PRO A 240 19.71 9.17 2.74
C PRO A 240 19.62 7.75 3.26
N SER A 241 20.22 7.50 4.43
CA SER A 241 20.13 6.19 5.08
C SER A 241 18.68 5.86 5.45
N ASP A 242 18.37 4.57 5.54
CA ASP A 242 17.09 4.05 6.02
C ASP A 242 16.66 4.69 7.36
N GLU A 243 17.60 4.87 8.29
CA GLU A 243 17.34 5.51 9.58
C GLU A 243 16.99 7.00 9.43
N THR A 244 17.65 7.71 8.50
CA THR A 244 17.33 9.11 8.19
C THR A 244 15.91 9.23 7.63
N VAL A 245 15.53 8.35 6.69
CA VAL A 245 14.18 8.32 6.14
C VAL A 245 13.15 7.99 7.23
N LEU A 246 13.44 7.01 8.08
CA LEU A 246 12.59 6.63 9.20
C LEU A 246 12.40 7.78 10.19
N GLN A 247 13.47 8.51 10.51
CA GLN A 247 13.41 9.65 11.40
C GLN A 247 12.52 10.76 10.83
N TYR A 248 12.56 11.01 9.53
CA TYR A 248 11.65 11.96 8.87
C TYR A 248 10.18 11.53 8.97
N ARG A 249 9.89 10.23 8.81
CA ARG A 249 8.52 9.71 8.98
C ARG A 249 8.03 9.82 10.42
N ARG A 250 8.92 9.64 11.40
CA ARG A 250 8.61 9.69 12.84
C ARG A 250 8.49 11.11 13.38
N SER A 251 9.38 12.02 12.98
CA SER A 251 9.46 13.35 13.57
C SER A 251 10.00 14.42 12.62
N GLY A 252 9.97 14.17 11.31
CA GLY A 252 10.33 15.16 10.31
C GLY A 252 9.34 16.33 10.28
N PRO A 253 9.73 17.47 9.71
CA PRO A 253 8.88 18.64 9.60
C PRO A 253 7.62 18.30 8.79
N VAL A 254 6.48 18.79 9.25
CA VAL A 254 5.21 18.71 8.52
C VAL A 254 4.95 20.05 7.81
N PRO A 255 4.23 20.09 6.68
CA PRO A 255 4.18 21.28 5.82
C PRO A 255 3.58 22.56 6.43
N TRP A 256 2.93 22.47 7.59
CA TRP A 256 2.26 23.59 8.27
C TRP A 256 3.00 24.08 9.53
N GLU A 257 4.13 23.47 9.89
CA GLU A 257 5.06 23.96 10.92
C GLU A 257 6.13 24.86 10.32
#